data_AF-A7AXD2-F1
#
_entry.id   AF-A7AXD2-F1
#
_cell.length_a   1.000
_cell.length_b   1.000
_cell.length_c   1.000
_cell.angle_alpha   90.00
_cell.angle_beta   90.00
_cell.angle_gamma   90.00
#
_symmetry.space_group_name_H-M   'P 1'
#
loop_
_entity.id
_entity.type
_entity.pdbx_description
1 polymer ?
#
loop_
_entity_poly.entity_id
_entity_poly.type
_entity_poly.pdbx_seq_one_letter_code
_entity_poly.pdbx_strand_id
1 'polypeptide(L)'
;MVAFNSFSKLCVVVALGLSATVTSTEVAQEQPKKESFVSRFFGKRDETATKRVEVQEKENSDSEEDIETGEPSNYSVEWYLLPKPLNRATLRYRLPRDLYDVVPLDCNKPIAPEVEKRIRNYFSLHTIEWYLLPKPLNRAALRYSLPSNLSKKVPEDCREPIKPEVEERIRKYFSLYAVDWYLLPKPENRATLRNSLPRDLASKVPEDCNQPIEPEVVERIREFFSLCSVEWYHLPKPENGKYRRSKLPWELSIAVPKDGNETILGAVEKRS
;
A
#
# COMPACT_ATOMS: atom_id res chain seq x y z
N MET A 1 -10.18 10.89 -41.75
CA MET A 1 -11.54 10.83 -41.17
C MET A 1 -11.99 9.37 -41.15
N VAL A 2 -11.88 8.68 -40.01
CA VAL A 2 -12.57 7.43 -39.68
C VAL A 2 -12.74 7.39 -38.15
N ALA A 3 -13.90 6.90 -37.71
CA ALA A 3 -14.63 7.25 -36.49
C ALA A 3 -14.14 6.60 -35.18
N PHE A 4 -14.21 7.38 -34.09
CA PHE A 4 -14.31 6.88 -32.71
C PHE A 4 -15.78 6.64 -32.38
N ASN A 5 -16.21 5.39 -32.23
CA ASN A 5 -17.58 5.11 -31.79
C ASN A 5 -17.62 3.74 -31.11
N SER A 6 -17.64 3.69 -29.76
CA SER A 6 -18.34 2.68 -28.92
C SER A 6 -17.92 2.64 -27.43
N PHE A 7 -18.04 3.75 -26.69
CA PHE A 7 -17.92 3.71 -25.21
C PHE A 7 -18.97 4.59 -24.47
N SER A 8 -20.21 4.69 -24.98
CA SER A 8 -21.23 5.58 -24.39
C SER A 8 -22.52 4.90 -23.90
N LYS A 9 -22.50 3.63 -23.49
CA LYS A 9 -23.73 2.95 -23.01
C LYS A 9 -23.57 2.17 -21.71
N LEU A 10 -23.22 2.86 -20.62
CA LEU A 10 -23.45 2.37 -19.26
C LEU A 10 -23.60 3.53 -18.25
N CYS A 11 -24.45 4.50 -18.60
CA CYS A 11 -25.12 5.36 -17.61
C CYS A 11 -26.58 4.93 -17.57
N VAL A 12 -26.91 3.92 -16.76
CA VAL A 12 -28.30 3.69 -16.35
C VAL A 12 -28.53 4.51 -15.10
N VAL A 13 -29.27 5.59 -15.30
CA VAL A 13 -29.99 6.36 -14.29
C VAL A 13 -30.93 5.41 -13.55
N VAL A 14 -30.74 5.21 -12.25
CA VAL A 14 -31.82 4.77 -11.35
C VAL A 14 -32.09 5.95 -10.42
N ALA A 15 -33.15 6.67 -10.76
CA ALA A 15 -33.74 7.74 -9.98
C ALA A 15 -34.71 7.17 -8.95
N LEU A 16 -34.86 7.92 -7.85
CA LEU A 16 -36.00 8.00 -6.93
C LEU A 16 -36.52 6.72 -6.26
N GLY A 17 -36.37 6.68 -4.94
CA GLY A 17 -37.13 5.80 -4.06
C GLY A 17 -36.98 6.14 -2.58
N LEU A 18 -37.25 7.40 -2.20
CA LEU A 18 -37.52 7.76 -0.81
C LEU A 18 -38.85 7.14 -0.39
N SER A 19 -38.80 6.07 0.40
CA SER A 19 -39.92 5.65 1.24
C SER A 19 -39.49 5.70 2.69
N ALA A 20 -39.83 6.82 3.32
CA ALA A 20 -39.85 6.95 4.76
C ALA A 20 -41.00 6.09 5.31
N THR A 21 -40.66 5.05 6.08
CA THR A 21 -41.64 4.38 6.94
C THR A 21 -41.40 4.85 8.36
N VAL A 22 -42.22 5.83 8.76
CA VAL A 22 -42.41 6.25 10.16
C VAL A 22 -43.19 5.14 10.87
N THR A 23 -42.53 4.41 11.76
CA THR A 23 -43.20 3.67 12.84
C THR A 23 -42.93 4.40 14.14
N SER A 24 -43.86 5.30 14.49
CA SER A 24 -43.99 5.81 15.86
C SER A 24 -44.52 4.67 16.73
N THR A 25 -43.74 4.24 17.71
CA THR A 25 -44.25 3.45 18.82
C THR A 25 -43.83 4.16 20.10
N GLU A 26 -44.77 4.96 20.57
CA GLU A 26 -44.88 5.49 21.92
C GLU A 26 -44.79 4.35 22.94
N VAL A 27 -43.69 4.31 23.71
CA VAL A 27 -43.65 3.57 24.97
C VAL A 27 -42.94 4.41 26.02
N ALA A 28 -43.72 4.73 27.04
CA ALA A 28 -43.44 5.27 28.35
C ALA A 28 -41.98 5.37 28.82
N GLN A 29 -41.67 6.61 29.18
CA GLN A 29 -40.65 7.07 30.12
C GLN A 29 -40.81 6.42 31.51
N GLU A 30 -39.83 5.64 31.95
CA GLU A 30 -39.47 5.49 33.37
C GLU A 30 -37.94 5.31 33.52
N GLN A 31 -37.29 6.35 34.03
CA GLN A 31 -36.08 6.25 34.84
C GLN A 31 -36.52 6.10 36.31
N PRO A 32 -35.65 5.82 37.30
CA PRO A 32 -34.24 5.38 37.26
C PRO A 32 -33.94 4.24 38.29
N LYS A 33 -32.70 3.73 38.34
CA LYS A 33 -31.91 3.63 39.59
C LYS A 33 -30.52 3.04 39.39
N LYS A 34 -29.55 3.71 40.02
CA LYS A 34 -28.17 3.27 40.26
C LYS A 34 -28.18 2.30 41.45
N GLU A 35 -27.45 1.19 41.35
CA GLU A 35 -26.90 0.39 42.47
C GLU A 35 -25.87 -0.59 41.85
N SER A 36 -24.58 -0.28 41.90
CA SER A 36 -23.60 -0.84 42.85
C SER A 36 -23.68 -2.36 43.01
N PHE A 37 -22.88 -3.11 42.25
CA PHE A 37 -22.48 -4.46 42.63
C PHE A 37 -20.98 -4.52 42.93
N VAL A 38 -20.71 -4.35 44.22
CA VAL A 38 -19.55 -4.87 44.94
C VAL A 38 -19.78 -6.36 45.21
N SER A 39 -18.68 -7.08 45.40
CA SER A 39 -18.51 -8.44 45.95
C SER A 39 -18.32 -9.52 44.87
N ARG A 40 -17.12 -10.10 44.69
CA ARG A 40 -16.32 -10.93 45.63
C ARG A 40 -17.12 -12.14 46.10
N PHE A 41 -16.90 -13.32 45.52
CA PHE A 41 -16.91 -14.56 46.28
C PHE A 41 -16.09 -15.68 45.61
N PHE A 42 -15.02 -16.06 46.31
CA PHE A 42 -14.32 -17.33 46.19
C PHE A 42 -15.21 -18.45 46.76
N GLY A 43 -15.23 -19.63 46.15
CA GLY A 43 -15.74 -20.87 46.75
C GLY A 43 -15.59 -22.03 45.76
N LYS A 44 -14.46 -22.76 45.84
CA LYS A 44 -14.37 -24.14 46.40
C LYS A 44 -15.34 -25.16 45.77
N ARG A 45 -14.73 -25.99 44.92
CA ARG A 45 -14.71 -27.47 44.93
C ARG A 45 -15.87 -28.15 45.65
N ASP A 46 -16.67 -28.90 44.90
CA ASP A 46 -17.28 -30.15 45.37
C ASP A 46 -17.26 -31.20 44.25
N GLU A 47 -16.65 -32.33 44.56
CA GLU A 47 -16.63 -33.55 43.78
C GLU A 47 -17.99 -34.24 43.90
N THR A 48 -18.64 -34.54 42.77
CA THR A 48 -19.67 -35.58 42.74
C THR A 48 -19.45 -36.48 41.53
N ALA A 49 -19.10 -37.72 41.83
CA ALA A 49 -19.03 -38.83 40.89
C ALA A 49 -20.44 -39.27 40.51
N THR A 50 -20.79 -39.34 39.22
CA THR A 50 -21.90 -40.18 38.73
C THR A 50 -21.75 -40.54 37.24
N LYS A 51 -21.70 -41.86 36.99
CA LYS A 51 -22.02 -42.65 35.78
C LYS A 51 -21.38 -42.33 34.43
N ARG A 52 -20.60 -43.31 33.95
CA ARG A 52 -20.40 -43.61 32.52
C ARG A 52 -21.75 -43.94 31.87
N VAL A 53 -22.08 -43.22 30.81
CA VAL A 53 -23.02 -43.64 29.78
C VAL A 53 -22.20 -43.90 28.52
N GLU A 54 -22.12 -45.18 28.16
CA GLU A 54 -21.73 -45.65 26.83
C GLU A 54 -22.91 -45.41 25.86
N VAL A 55 -22.60 -45.34 24.56
CA VAL A 55 -23.50 -45.09 23.41
C VAL A 55 -23.62 -43.58 23.10
N GLN A 56 -23.17 -43.05 21.95
CA GLN A 56 -23.36 -43.53 20.58
C GLN A 56 -22.26 -42.93 19.66
N GLU A 57 -21.55 -43.79 18.90
CA GLU A 57 -20.80 -43.35 17.71
C GLU A 57 -21.79 -42.68 16.75
N LYS A 58 -21.53 -41.41 16.43
CA LYS A 58 -22.23 -40.69 15.36
C LYS A 58 -21.24 -40.38 14.26
N GLU A 59 -21.54 -40.99 13.12
CA GLU A 59 -20.95 -40.84 11.80
C GLU A 59 -20.47 -39.42 11.48
N ASN A 60 -19.18 -39.35 11.09
CA ASN A 60 -18.62 -38.57 9.99
C ASN A 60 -19.52 -37.44 9.44
N SER A 61 -19.40 -36.25 10.02
CA SER A 61 -19.59 -35.02 9.27
C SER A 61 -18.22 -34.56 8.76
N ASP A 62 -17.86 -35.05 7.58
CA ASP A 62 -16.87 -34.45 6.70
C ASP A 62 -17.36 -33.05 6.31
N SER A 63 -16.72 -32.04 6.87
CA SER A 63 -16.48 -30.67 6.35
C SER A 63 -16.21 -29.73 7.51
N GLU A 64 -15.22 -30.09 8.33
CA GLU A 64 -14.42 -29.04 8.95
C GLU A 64 -13.69 -28.40 7.77
N GLU A 65 -14.16 -27.24 7.34
CA GLU A 65 -13.40 -26.36 6.46
C GLU A 65 -12.07 -26.12 7.19
N ASP A 66 -11.07 -26.89 6.79
CA ASP A 66 -9.67 -26.64 7.08
C ASP A 66 -9.44 -25.21 6.58
N ILE A 67 -9.52 -24.24 7.50
CA ILE A 67 -9.08 -22.88 7.26
C ILE A 67 -7.58 -23.06 7.12
N GLU A 68 -7.18 -23.44 5.91
CA GLU A 68 -5.82 -23.58 5.46
C GLU A 68 -5.18 -22.25 5.86
N THR A 69 -4.47 -22.27 6.98
CA THR A 69 -3.59 -21.17 7.39
C THR A 69 -2.38 -21.32 6.48
N GLY A 70 -2.64 -21.19 5.17
CA GLY A 70 -1.73 -21.48 4.10
C GLY A 70 -0.57 -20.55 4.29
N GLU A 71 0.62 -21.12 4.46
CA GLU A 71 1.82 -20.31 4.59
C GLU A 71 1.82 -19.28 3.45
N PRO A 72 2.05 -18.00 3.76
CA PRO A 72 1.99 -16.96 2.76
C PRO A 72 2.91 -17.33 1.59
N SER A 73 2.50 -17.03 0.36
CA SER A 73 3.32 -17.31 -0.82
C SER A 73 4.75 -16.86 -0.57
N ASN A 74 5.74 -17.69 -0.93
CA ASN A 74 7.17 -17.44 -0.72
C ASN A 74 7.74 -16.22 -1.45
N TYR A 75 6.87 -15.48 -2.15
CA TYR A 75 7.19 -14.21 -2.82
C TYR A 75 6.53 -12.99 -2.18
N SER A 76 5.63 -13.20 -1.21
CA SER A 76 4.99 -12.11 -0.48
C SER A 76 5.94 -11.47 0.53
N VAL A 77 5.72 -10.19 0.81
CA VAL A 77 6.45 -9.49 1.88
C VAL A 77 6.22 -10.16 3.23
N GLU A 78 5.00 -10.66 3.48
CA GLU A 78 4.68 -11.38 4.72
C GLU A 78 5.55 -12.63 4.89
N TRP A 79 5.74 -13.41 3.83
CA TRP A 79 6.63 -14.56 3.91
C TRP A 79 8.05 -14.15 4.25
N TYR A 80 8.60 -13.08 3.67
CA TYR A 80 9.95 -12.62 4.01
C TYR A 80 10.10 -12.16 5.46
N LEU A 81 9.02 -11.66 6.08
CA LEU A 81 9.04 -11.14 7.45
C LEU A 81 8.87 -12.23 8.51
N LEU A 82 8.51 -13.47 8.13
CA LEU A 82 8.45 -14.59 9.06
C LEU A 82 9.84 -14.87 9.70
N PRO A 83 9.89 -15.23 11.00
CA PRO A 83 11.14 -15.47 11.73
C PRO A 83 11.76 -16.85 11.42
N LYS A 84 11.79 -17.24 10.14
CA LYS A 84 12.42 -18.48 9.66
C LYS A 84 13.82 -18.18 9.07
N PRO A 85 14.83 -19.05 9.27
CA PRO A 85 16.18 -18.82 8.77
C PRO A 85 16.25 -18.56 7.25
N LEU A 86 15.54 -19.36 6.45
CA LEU A 86 15.51 -19.23 4.99
C LEU A 86 14.90 -17.89 4.56
N ASN A 87 13.80 -17.49 5.20
CA ASN A 87 13.07 -16.26 4.91
C ASN A 87 13.94 -15.05 5.23
N ARG A 88 14.62 -15.06 6.39
CA ARG A 88 15.54 -13.99 6.81
C ARG A 88 16.75 -13.85 5.87
N ALA A 89 17.37 -14.96 5.47
CA ALA A 89 18.48 -14.94 4.52
C ALA A 89 18.03 -14.39 3.16
N THR A 90 16.87 -14.81 2.67
CA THR A 90 16.30 -14.37 1.39
C THR A 90 15.90 -12.88 1.44
N LEU A 91 15.25 -12.45 2.52
CA LEU A 91 14.90 -11.05 2.77
C LEU A 91 16.15 -10.18 2.68
N ARG A 92 17.18 -10.51 3.46
CA ARG A 92 18.46 -9.78 3.45
C ARG A 92 19.06 -9.73 2.04
N TYR A 93 19.15 -10.86 1.36
CA TYR A 93 19.71 -10.91 -0.01
C TYR A 93 18.99 -9.97 -1.00
N ARG A 94 17.68 -9.75 -0.84
CA ARG A 94 16.87 -8.90 -1.73
C ARG A 94 16.85 -7.42 -1.38
N LEU A 95 17.23 -7.08 -0.16
CA LEU A 95 17.20 -5.70 0.32
C LEU A 95 18.40 -4.91 -0.18
N PRO A 96 18.24 -3.59 -0.39
CA PRO A 96 19.37 -2.71 -0.61
C PRO A 96 20.26 -2.68 0.63
N ARG A 97 21.53 -2.32 0.45
CA ARG A 97 22.55 -2.43 1.50
C ARG A 97 22.17 -1.74 2.82
N ASP A 98 21.53 -0.57 2.73
CA ASP A 98 21.12 0.22 3.90
C ASP A 98 20.02 -0.47 4.73
N LEU A 99 19.13 -1.24 4.10
CA LEU A 99 18.14 -2.07 4.79
C LEU A 99 18.72 -3.43 5.20
N TYR A 100 19.60 -4.00 4.39
CA TYR A 100 20.30 -5.25 4.68
C TYR A 100 21.08 -5.18 6.01
N ASP A 101 21.80 -4.08 6.25
CA ASP A 101 22.66 -3.92 7.42
C ASP A 101 21.86 -3.79 8.73
N VAL A 102 20.64 -3.25 8.67
CA VAL A 102 19.78 -3.07 9.85
C VAL A 102 18.86 -4.25 10.14
N VAL A 103 18.68 -5.17 9.20
CA VAL A 103 17.90 -6.40 9.42
C VAL A 103 18.76 -7.42 10.18
N PRO A 104 18.34 -7.89 11.37
CA PRO A 104 19.14 -8.82 12.17
C PRO A 104 19.45 -10.11 11.40
N LEU A 105 20.66 -10.66 11.58
CA LEU A 105 21.06 -11.92 10.94
C LEU A 105 20.30 -13.11 11.55
N ASP A 106 20.18 -13.11 12.87
CA ASP A 106 19.43 -14.10 13.65
C ASP A 106 17.92 -13.90 13.44
N CYS A 107 17.23 -14.94 12.97
CA CYS A 107 15.79 -14.90 12.72
C CYS A 107 14.95 -14.86 14.00
N ASN A 108 15.51 -15.25 15.15
CA ASN A 108 14.85 -15.14 16.46
C ASN A 108 14.82 -13.69 16.97
N LYS A 109 15.65 -12.81 16.40
CA LYS A 109 15.62 -11.38 16.72
C LYS A 109 14.52 -10.70 15.89
N PRO A 110 13.57 -10.01 16.53
CA PRO A 110 12.52 -9.29 15.83
C PRO A 110 13.13 -8.16 14.99
N ILE A 111 12.49 -7.85 13.87
CA ILE A 111 12.82 -6.66 13.08
C ILE A 111 12.17 -5.47 13.76
N ALA A 112 12.90 -4.37 13.94
CA ALA A 112 12.33 -3.16 14.52
C ALA A 112 11.16 -2.66 13.65
N PRO A 113 10.02 -2.20 14.24
CA PRO A 113 8.84 -1.79 13.48
C PRO A 113 9.14 -0.75 12.38
N GLU A 114 10.04 0.19 12.64
CA GLU A 114 10.45 1.22 11.69
C GLU A 114 11.20 0.62 10.49
N VAL A 115 12.02 -0.40 10.73
CA VAL A 115 12.74 -1.14 9.68
C VAL A 115 11.77 -1.98 8.87
N GLU A 116 10.84 -2.68 9.51
CA GLU A 116 9.78 -3.44 8.83
C GLU A 116 8.96 -2.54 7.90
N LYS A 117 8.53 -1.36 8.38
CA LYS A 117 7.82 -0.37 7.56
C LYS A 117 8.62 0.03 6.32
N ARG A 118 9.93 0.26 6.46
CA ARG A 118 10.81 0.59 5.33
C ARG A 118 10.98 -0.57 4.35
N ILE A 119 11.07 -1.81 4.85
CA ILE A 119 11.11 -3.02 4.03
C ILE A 119 9.84 -3.16 3.21
N ARG A 120 8.67 -3.03 3.85
CA ARG A 120 7.37 -3.06 3.17
C ARG A 120 7.31 -2.02 2.07
N ASN A 121 7.69 -0.77 2.37
CA ASN A 121 7.76 0.30 1.39
C ASN A 121 8.72 -0.03 0.22
N TYR A 122 9.91 -0.57 0.51
CA TYR A 122 10.86 -0.99 -0.52
C TYR A 122 10.24 -2.02 -1.46
N PHE A 123 9.66 -3.09 -0.91
CA PHE A 123 9.03 -4.12 -1.74
C PHE A 123 7.84 -3.57 -2.51
N SER A 124 7.00 -2.71 -1.92
CA SER A 124 5.91 -2.05 -2.64
C SER A 124 6.41 -1.26 -3.85
N LEU A 125 7.57 -0.61 -3.74
CA LEU A 125 8.19 0.13 -4.84
C LEU A 125 8.90 -0.77 -5.86
N HIS A 126 9.49 -1.89 -5.42
CA HIS A 126 10.35 -2.76 -6.23
C HIS A 126 9.64 -4.04 -6.72
N THR A 127 8.34 -4.17 -6.49
CA THR A 127 7.56 -5.34 -6.95
C THR A 127 7.65 -5.48 -8.48
N ILE A 128 7.74 -4.36 -9.21
CA ILE A 128 7.82 -4.32 -10.68
C ILE A 128 9.11 -4.97 -11.18
N GLU A 129 10.26 -4.62 -10.60
CA GLU A 129 11.56 -5.19 -11.02
C GLU A 129 11.59 -6.70 -10.83
N TRP A 130 10.94 -7.19 -9.77
CA TRP A 130 10.78 -8.63 -9.60
C TRP A 130 9.99 -9.24 -10.74
N TYR A 131 8.84 -8.67 -11.11
CA TYR A 131 8.04 -9.19 -12.23
C TYR A 131 8.79 -9.20 -13.57
N LEU A 132 9.69 -8.24 -13.79
CA LEU A 132 10.43 -8.09 -15.06
C LEU A 132 11.64 -9.03 -15.21
N LEU A 133 11.99 -9.81 -14.17
CA LEU A 133 13.06 -10.79 -14.28
C LEU A 133 12.74 -11.88 -15.33
N PRO A 134 13.73 -12.31 -16.15
CA PRO A 134 13.54 -13.33 -17.19
C PRO A 134 13.56 -14.75 -16.60
N LYS A 135 12.67 -15.03 -15.65
CA LYS A 135 12.52 -16.34 -15.00
C LYS A 135 11.10 -16.86 -15.21
N PRO A 136 10.91 -18.18 -15.39
CA PRO A 136 9.59 -18.79 -15.67
C PRO A 136 8.50 -18.33 -14.71
N LEU A 137 8.80 -18.37 -13.42
CA LEU A 137 7.87 -17.95 -12.39
C LEU A 137 7.52 -16.46 -12.47
N ASN A 138 8.53 -15.60 -12.57
CA ASN A 138 8.35 -14.15 -12.64
C ASN A 138 7.50 -13.76 -13.85
N ARG A 139 7.72 -14.44 -14.99
CA ARG A 139 6.98 -14.23 -16.22
C ARG A 139 5.51 -14.65 -16.12
N ALA A 140 5.25 -15.82 -15.53
CA ALA A 140 3.90 -16.30 -15.26
C ALA A 140 3.16 -15.35 -14.31
N ALA A 141 3.81 -14.95 -13.22
CA ALA A 141 3.25 -14.01 -12.24
C ALA A 141 2.97 -12.64 -12.87
N LEU A 142 3.89 -12.12 -13.69
CA LEU A 142 3.71 -10.86 -14.41
C LEU A 142 2.48 -10.94 -15.33
N ARG A 143 2.38 -11.98 -16.15
CA ARG A 143 1.23 -12.15 -17.06
C ARG A 143 -0.10 -12.29 -16.32
N TYR A 144 -0.10 -12.96 -15.17
CA TYR A 144 -1.28 -13.10 -14.32
C TYR A 144 -1.72 -11.76 -13.72
N SER A 145 -0.78 -10.95 -13.24
CA SER A 145 -1.06 -9.67 -12.59
C SER A 145 -1.40 -8.52 -13.56
N LEU A 146 -1.16 -8.70 -14.87
CA LEU A 146 -1.44 -7.70 -15.89
C LEU A 146 -2.85 -7.84 -16.49
N PRO A 147 -3.46 -6.73 -16.96
CA PRO A 147 -4.68 -6.79 -17.73
C PRO A 147 -4.46 -7.54 -19.05
N SER A 148 -5.50 -8.23 -19.53
CA SER A 148 -5.42 -9.17 -20.67
C SER A 148 -4.75 -8.59 -21.94
N ASN A 149 -4.95 -7.31 -22.21
CA ASN A 149 -4.37 -6.63 -23.38
C ASN A 149 -2.84 -6.42 -23.27
N LEU A 150 -2.30 -6.31 -22.05
CA LEU A 150 -0.88 -6.13 -21.80
C LEU A 150 -0.20 -7.48 -21.55
N SER A 151 -0.86 -8.40 -20.84
CA SER A 151 -0.32 -9.75 -20.59
C SER A 151 -0.07 -10.54 -21.87
N LYS A 152 -0.96 -10.42 -22.87
CA LYS A 152 -0.77 -11.02 -24.21
C LYS A 152 0.46 -10.51 -24.97
N LYS A 153 0.98 -9.33 -24.61
CA LYS A 153 2.18 -8.74 -25.24
C LYS A 153 3.49 -9.13 -24.54
N VAL A 154 3.39 -9.73 -23.37
CA VAL A 154 4.53 -10.23 -22.60
C VAL A 154 4.83 -11.65 -23.08
N PRO A 155 5.99 -11.97 -23.65
CA PRO A 155 6.29 -13.32 -24.13
C PRO A 155 6.17 -14.39 -23.05
N GLU A 156 5.70 -15.60 -23.38
CA GLU A 156 5.67 -16.72 -22.43
C GLU A 156 7.05 -17.31 -22.20
N ASP A 157 7.86 -17.42 -23.26
CA ASP A 157 9.25 -17.83 -23.14
C ASP A 157 10.07 -16.74 -22.43
N CYS A 158 10.75 -17.14 -21.36
CA CYS A 158 11.61 -16.26 -20.58
C CYS A 158 12.92 -15.92 -21.27
N ARG A 159 13.29 -16.68 -22.31
CA ARG A 159 14.43 -16.36 -23.18
C ARG A 159 14.13 -15.21 -24.13
N GLU A 160 12.85 -14.97 -24.42
CA GLU A 160 12.44 -13.83 -25.22
C GLU A 160 12.33 -12.57 -24.33
N PRO A 161 13.12 -11.52 -24.63
CA PRO A 161 13.07 -10.27 -23.88
C PRO A 161 11.71 -9.60 -24.08
N ILE A 162 11.22 -8.92 -23.03
CA ILE A 162 10.04 -8.06 -23.17
C ILE A 162 10.46 -6.86 -24.03
N LYS A 163 9.66 -6.52 -25.05
CA LYS A 163 9.93 -5.35 -25.89
C LYS A 163 9.96 -4.09 -25.03
N PRO A 164 10.92 -3.16 -25.21
CA PRO A 164 11.03 -1.96 -24.37
C PRO A 164 9.73 -1.16 -24.26
N GLU A 165 8.96 -1.05 -25.35
CA GLU A 165 7.69 -0.32 -25.36
C GLU A 165 6.59 -1.02 -24.54
N VAL A 166 6.67 -2.34 -24.40
CA VAL A 166 5.78 -3.14 -23.55
C VAL A 166 6.22 -3.04 -22.10
N GLU A 167 7.52 -3.12 -21.83
CA GLU A 167 8.08 -2.94 -20.48
C GLU A 167 7.72 -1.57 -19.90
N GLU A 168 7.87 -0.49 -20.68
CA GLU A 168 7.49 0.86 -20.25
C GLU A 168 6.01 0.95 -19.87
N ARG A 169 5.12 0.33 -20.67
CA ARG A 169 3.69 0.27 -20.37
C ARG A 169 3.39 -0.53 -19.11
N ILE A 170 4.13 -1.61 -18.86
CA ILE A 170 4.01 -2.42 -17.63
C ILE A 170 4.42 -1.60 -16.42
N ARG A 171 5.57 -0.92 -16.50
CA ARG A 171 6.07 -0.03 -15.44
C ARG A 171 5.06 1.07 -15.14
N LYS A 172 4.51 1.70 -16.18
CA LYS A 172 3.44 2.70 -16.05
C LYS A 172 2.17 2.12 -15.40
N TYR A 173 1.75 0.92 -15.82
CA TYR A 173 0.58 0.24 -15.25
C TYR A 173 0.73 0.00 -13.75
N PHE A 174 1.83 -0.63 -13.32
CA PHE A 174 2.05 -0.89 -11.90
C PHE A 174 2.24 0.39 -11.09
N SER A 175 2.86 1.43 -11.67
CA SER A 175 2.98 2.73 -11.02
C SER A 175 1.59 3.34 -10.77
N LEU A 176 0.71 3.32 -11.76
CA LEU A 176 -0.67 3.80 -11.62
C LEU A 176 -1.50 2.93 -10.66
N TYR A 177 -1.30 1.61 -10.69
CA TYR A 177 -1.98 0.69 -9.76
C TYR A 177 -1.62 0.97 -8.30
N ALA A 178 -0.34 1.31 -8.02
CA ALA A 178 0.07 1.74 -6.69
C ALA A 178 -0.63 3.07 -6.28
N VAL A 179 -0.82 3.99 -7.22
CA VAL A 179 -1.59 5.23 -6.97
C VAL A 179 -3.05 4.93 -6.67
N ASP A 180 -3.68 4.05 -7.44
CA ASP A 180 -5.07 3.66 -7.22
C ASP A 180 -5.25 3.05 -5.82
N TRP A 181 -4.28 2.26 -5.35
CA TRP A 181 -4.27 1.78 -3.98
C TRP A 181 -4.25 2.93 -2.98
N TYR A 182 -3.38 3.94 -3.14
CA TYR A 182 -3.34 5.11 -2.26
C TYR A 182 -4.66 5.91 -2.23
N LEU A 183 -5.40 5.93 -3.34
CA LEU A 183 -6.64 6.69 -3.47
C LEU A 183 -7.86 6.00 -2.82
N LEU A 184 -7.73 4.74 -2.38
CA LEU A 184 -8.80 4.06 -1.67
C LEU A 184 -9.16 4.79 -0.36
N PRO A 185 -10.44 4.87 0.02
CA PRO A 185 -10.91 5.57 1.23
C PRO A 185 -10.67 4.74 2.50
N LYS A 186 -9.41 4.35 2.74
CA LYS A 186 -8.98 3.65 3.95
C LYS A 186 -8.05 4.55 4.78
N PRO A 187 -8.14 4.54 6.12
CA PRO A 187 -7.29 5.39 6.97
C PRO A 187 -5.79 5.21 6.71
N GLU A 188 -5.33 3.96 6.58
CA GLU A 188 -3.92 3.62 6.34
C GLU A 188 -3.42 4.16 5.00
N ASN A 189 -4.19 3.96 3.93
CA ASN A 189 -3.90 4.44 2.59
C ASN A 189 -3.83 5.97 2.59
N ARG A 190 -4.74 6.63 3.32
CA ARG A 190 -4.81 8.09 3.41
C ARG A 190 -3.59 8.70 4.10
N ALA A 191 -3.23 8.17 5.26
CA ALA A 191 -2.04 8.59 5.99
C ALA A 191 -0.77 8.36 5.15
N THR A 192 -0.68 7.21 4.48
CA THR A 192 0.49 6.88 3.65
C THR A 192 0.57 7.76 2.41
N LEU A 193 -0.56 8.07 1.77
CA LEU A 193 -0.64 9.00 0.65
C LEU A 193 -0.14 10.39 1.08
N ARG A 194 -0.67 10.98 2.16
CA ARG A 194 -0.22 12.28 2.66
C ARG A 194 1.28 12.32 2.98
N ASN A 195 1.83 11.23 3.54
CA ASN A 195 3.26 11.13 3.84
C ASN A 195 4.15 10.99 2.59
N SER A 196 3.60 10.49 1.48
CA SER A 196 4.33 10.25 0.23
C SER A 196 4.30 11.45 -0.72
N LEU A 197 3.43 12.44 -0.47
CA LEU A 197 3.24 13.60 -1.32
C LEU A 197 4.08 14.81 -0.88
N PRO A 198 4.42 15.73 -1.80
CA PRO A 198 4.95 17.05 -1.44
C PRO A 198 3.97 17.81 -0.54
N ARG A 199 4.48 18.70 0.32
CA ARG A 199 3.66 19.38 1.35
C ARG A 199 2.44 20.11 0.78
N ASP A 200 2.57 20.78 -0.36
CA ASP A 200 1.48 21.55 -1.00
C ASP A 200 0.36 20.66 -1.53
N LEU A 201 0.69 19.44 -1.97
CA LEU A 201 -0.29 18.48 -2.48
C LEU A 201 -0.88 17.65 -1.33
N ALA A 202 -0.05 17.26 -0.36
CA ALA A 202 -0.47 16.57 0.85
C ALA A 202 -1.52 17.37 1.65
N SER A 203 -1.35 18.69 1.75
CA SER A 203 -2.31 19.56 2.45
C SER A 203 -3.69 19.62 1.80
N LYS A 204 -3.81 19.26 0.52
CA LYS A 204 -5.09 19.21 -0.22
C LYS A 204 -5.80 17.86 -0.12
N VAL A 205 -5.16 16.84 0.43
CA VAL A 205 -5.74 15.52 0.63
C VAL A 205 -6.40 15.48 2.01
N PRO A 206 -7.74 15.31 2.15
CA PRO A 206 -8.40 15.27 3.46
C PRO A 206 -7.82 14.21 4.40
N GLU A 207 -7.78 14.49 5.71
CA GLU A 207 -7.35 13.50 6.72
C GLU A 207 -8.42 12.41 6.95
N ASP A 208 -9.69 12.80 6.96
CA ASP A 208 -10.81 11.87 7.02
C ASP A 208 -10.92 11.08 5.71
N CYS A 209 -10.78 9.76 5.78
CA CYS A 209 -10.87 8.89 4.61
C CYS A 209 -12.28 8.80 4.02
N ASN A 210 -13.31 9.21 4.76
CA ASN A 210 -14.69 9.30 4.25
C ASN A 210 -14.91 10.54 3.38
N GLN A 211 -14.04 11.56 3.49
CA GLN A 211 -14.11 12.74 2.64
C GLN A 211 -13.44 12.45 1.28
N PRO A 212 -14.16 12.61 0.16
CA PRO A 212 -13.59 12.40 -1.16
C PRO A 212 -12.46 13.39 -1.44
N ILE A 213 -11.44 12.95 -2.17
CA ILE A 213 -10.40 13.84 -2.70
C ILE A 213 -10.99 14.55 -3.92
N GLU A 214 -10.77 15.86 -4.03
CA GLU A 214 -11.18 16.61 -5.22
C GLU A 214 -10.57 16.02 -6.50
N PRO A 215 -11.34 15.88 -7.60
CA PRO A 215 -10.84 15.26 -8.83
C PRO A 215 -9.55 15.89 -9.37
N GLU A 216 -9.44 17.22 -9.30
CA GLU A 216 -8.24 17.94 -9.73
C GLU A 216 -7.00 17.59 -8.89
N VAL A 217 -7.19 17.35 -7.59
CA VAL A 217 -6.12 16.91 -6.70
C VAL A 217 -5.72 15.47 -7.01
N VAL A 218 -6.69 14.59 -7.33
CA VAL A 218 -6.42 13.21 -7.77
C VAL A 218 -5.56 13.20 -9.03
N GLU A 219 -5.87 14.02 -10.04
CA GLU A 219 -5.08 14.11 -11.27
C GLU A 219 -3.64 14.57 -10.99
N ARG A 220 -3.47 15.59 -10.15
CA ARG A 220 -2.13 16.05 -9.72
C ARG A 220 -1.35 14.97 -8.98
N ILE A 221 -2.02 14.15 -8.16
CA ILE A 221 -1.41 13.01 -7.47
C ILE A 221 -0.93 11.97 -8.49
N ARG A 222 -1.77 11.61 -9.46
CA ARG A 222 -1.42 10.66 -10.52
C ARG A 222 -0.24 11.16 -11.36
N GLU A 223 -0.22 12.45 -11.68
CA GLU A 223 0.89 13.09 -12.38
C GLU A 223 2.17 13.04 -11.56
N PHE A 224 2.12 13.41 -10.28
CA PHE A 224 3.27 13.37 -9.37
C PHE A 224 3.91 11.97 -9.31
N PHE A 225 3.10 10.92 -9.09
CA PHE A 225 3.63 9.56 -9.04
C PHE A 225 4.11 9.05 -10.42
N SER A 226 3.48 9.51 -11.51
CA SER A 226 3.96 9.22 -12.86
C SER A 226 5.36 9.82 -13.08
N LEU A 227 5.58 11.06 -12.66
CA LEU A 227 6.90 11.73 -12.76
C LEU A 227 7.95 11.08 -11.88
N CYS A 228 7.59 10.75 -10.63
CA CYS A 228 8.49 10.05 -9.72
C CYS A 228 8.98 8.75 -10.34
N SER A 229 8.08 7.97 -10.96
CA SER A 229 8.49 6.72 -11.60
C SER A 229 9.61 6.94 -12.63
N VAL A 230 9.52 7.98 -13.46
CA VAL A 230 10.50 8.28 -14.52
C VAL A 230 11.87 8.70 -13.96
N GLU A 231 11.92 9.54 -12.93
CA GLU A 231 13.19 10.05 -12.39
C GLU A 231 14.04 8.96 -11.73
N TRP A 232 13.44 7.95 -11.10
CA TRP A 232 14.18 6.83 -10.50
C TRP A 232 14.84 5.92 -11.55
N TYR A 233 14.23 5.75 -12.72
CA TYR A 233 14.75 4.87 -13.77
C TYR A 233 15.85 5.50 -14.63
N HIS A 234 15.97 6.83 -14.63
CA HIS A 234 17.02 7.55 -15.35
C HIS A 234 18.25 7.88 -14.48
N LEU A 235 18.30 7.41 -13.24
CA LEU A 235 19.56 7.48 -12.48
C LEU A 235 20.62 6.66 -13.23
N PRO A 236 21.75 7.27 -13.64
CA PRO A 236 22.78 6.56 -14.37
C PRO A 236 23.23 5.36 -13.53
N LYS A 237 23.24 4.17 -14.14
CA LYS A 237 23.80 2.98 -13.51
C LYS A 237 25.21 3.34 -13.04
N PRO A 238 25.55 3.18 -11.75
CA PRO A 238 26.85 3.61 -11.27
C PRO A 238 27.93 2.77 -11.95
N GLU A 239 28.75 3.40 -12.80
CA GLU A 239 29.84 2.72 -13.53
C GLU A 239 30.84 2.05 -12.58
N ASN A 240 30.87 2.43 -11.29
CA ASN A 240 31.88 2.01 -10.32
C ASN A 240 31.32 1.50 -8.97
N GLY A 241 30.04 1.10 -8.90
CA GLY A 241 29.45 0.48 -7.69
C GLY A 241 29.39 1.36 -6.43
N LYS A 242 29.68 2.67 -6.53
CA LYS A 242 29.54 3.64 -5.43
C LYS A 242 28.35 4.56 -5.69
N TYR A 243 27.26 4.35 -4.96
CA TYR A 243 26.18 5.33 -4.88
C TYR A 243 26.68 6.54 -4.09
N ARG A 244 26.92 7.68 -4.78
CA ARG A 244 26.87 8.97 -4.09
C ARG A 244 25.42 9.18 -3.67
N ARG A 245 25.18 9.66 -2.44
CA ARG A 245 23.88 10.23 -2.05
C ARG A 245 23.54 11.34 -3.06
N SER A 246 22.76 11.05 -4.08
CA SER A 246 22.02 12.08 -4.79
C SER A 246 20.99 12.61 -3.79
N LYS A 247 20.96 13.94 -3.62
CA LYS A 247 19.82 14.60 -2.97
C LYS A 247 18.56 14.13 -3.69
N LEU A 248 17.52 13.81 -2.93
CA LEU A 248 16.24 13.42 -3.54
C LEU A 248 15.73 14.60 -4.39
N PRO A 249 15.11 14.38 -5.56
CA PRO A 249 14.70 15.46 -6.46
C PRO A 249 13.84 16.55 -5.79
N TRP A 250 13.01 16.19 -4.81
CA TRP A 250 12.21 17.17 -4.07
C TRP A 250 13.03 18.07 -3.13
N GLU A 251 14.28 17.73 -2.81
CA GLU A 251 15.22 18.62 -2.12
C GLU A 251 15.85 19.66 -3.06
N LEU A 252 15.73 19.50 -4.38
CA LEU A 252 16.23 20.45 -5.38
C LEU A 252 15.17 21.48 -5.81
N SER A 253 13.88 21.18 -5.63
CA SER A 253 12.78 22.04 -6.10
C SER A 253 12.36 23.16 -5.12
N ILE A 254 13.05 23.35 -3.99
CA ILE A 254 12.74 24.41 -2.99
C ILE A 254 13.91 25.39 -2.84
N ALA A 255 14.62 25.70 -3.92
CA ALA A 255 15.44 26.91 -3.99
C ALA A 255 14.55 28.09 -4.42
N VAL A 256 13.74 28.60 -3.48
CA VAL A 256 13.12 29.92 -3.63
C VAL A 256 14.23 30.96 -3.59
N PRO A 257 14.36 31.87 -4.58
CA PRO A 257 15.33 32.96 -4.52
C PRO A 257 15.01 33.83 -3.30
N LYS A 258 15.87 33.79 -2.27
CA LYS A 258 15.90 34.79 -1.21
C LYS A 258 16.75 35.97 -1.67
N ASP A 259 16.30 36.73 -2.67
CA ASP A 259 16.88 38.03 -2.97
C ASP A 259 15.76 38.98 -3.42
N GLY A 260 14.97 39.39 -2.44
CA GLY A 260 14.18 40.61 -2.49
C GLY A 260 14.68 41.51 -1.38
N ASN A 261 15.64 42.38 -1.68
CA ASN A 261 15.85 43.61 -0.95
C ASN A 261 16.39 44.67 -1.91
N GLU A 262 15.45 45.47 -2.40
CA GLU A 262 15.70 46.81 -2.88
C GLU A 262 16.30 47.62 -1.72
N THR A 263 17.45 48.27 -1.96
CA THR A 263 17.82 49.46 -1.21
C THR A 263 18.37 50.46 -2.20
N ILE A 264 17.47 51.32 -2.67
CA ILE A 264 17.80 52.58 -3.30
C ILE A 264 18.33 53.50 -2.19
N LEU A 265 19.64 53.71 -2.15
CA LEU A 265 20.23 54.84 -1.44
C LEU A 265 20.92 55.73 -2.47
N GLY A 266 20.28 56.88 -2.70
CA GLY A 266 20.84 57.94 -3.52
C GLY A 266 22.09 58.52 -2.88
N ALA A 267 23.12 58.72 -3.70
CA ALA A 267 24.27 59.53 -3.37
C ALA A 267 24.28 60.75 -4.30
N VAL A 268 23.77 61.86 -3.77
CA VAL A 268 24.17 63.21 -4.15
C VAL A 268 25.00 63.70 -2.98
N GLU A 269 26.30 64.02 -3.18
CA GLU A 269 26.89 65.32 -2.84
C GLU A 269 28.38 65.38 -3.21
N LYS A 270 28.79 66.57 -3.65
CA LYS A 270 30.05 67.00 -4.26
C LYS A 270 31.23 67.08 -3.28
N ARG A 271 32.45 67.01 -3.84
CA ARG A 271 33.68 67.85 -3.66
C ARG A 271 34.85 67.00 -4.18
N SER A 272 35.75 67.45 -5.07
CA SER A 272 36.31 68.78 -5.33
C SER A 272 36.57 68.97 -6.82
#